data_AF-X1KFM4-F1
#
_entry.id   AF-X1KFM4-F1
#
_cell.length_a   1.000
_cell.length_b   1.000
_cell.length_c   1.000
_cell.angle_alpha   90.00
_cell.angle_beta   90.00
_cell.angle_gamma   90.00
#
_symmetry.space_group_name_H-M   'P 1'
#
loop_
_entity.id
_entity.type
_entity.pdbx_description
1 polymer ?
#
loop_
_entity_poly.entity_id
_entity_poly.type
_entity_poly.pdbx_seq_one_letter_code
_entity_poly.pdbx_strand_id
1 'polypeptide(L)'
;SEAGYDIRPQYSEVSEFCTELTGITPEELEGEKNFSQVCDMIKERFPHLKNYTWASYGDYDRKHFEEMSDLHKRPYLFGRTHINIKNLFALKWGLKKELGMRKALRILNKELVGQHHNALDDALN
;
A
#
# COMPACT_ATOMS: atom_id res chain seq x y z
N SER A 1 10.60 3.69 12.49
CA SER A 1 9.41 4.56 12.61
C SER A 1 8.42 4.15 11.55
N GLU A 2 7.15 4.05 11.91
CA GLU A 2 6.04 3.80 10.98
C GLU A 2 5.52 5.14 10.43
N ALA A 3 4.94 5.11 9.23
CA ALA A 3 4.35 6.29 8.60
C ALA A 3 3.20 5.87 7.67
N GLY A 4 2.05 6.52 7.83
CA GLY A 4 0.92 6.49 6.90
C GLY A 4 0.62 7.91 6.43
N TYR A 5 0.15 8.05 5.19
CA TYR A 5 -0.21 9.32 4.60
C TYR A 5 -1.50 9.15 3.80
N ASP A 6 -2.53 9.88 4.18
CA ASP A 6 -3.72 10.01 3.37
C ASP A 6 -3.45 10.95 2.19
N ILE A 7 -4.07 10.64 1.06
CA ILE A 7 -3.84 11.35 -0.20
C ILE A 7 -5.16 11.87 -0.72
N ARG A 8 -5.25 13.19 -0.87
CA ARG A 8 -6.42 13.81 -1.49
C ARG A 8 -6.50 13.41 -2.97
N PRO A 9 -7.59 12.77 -3.41
CA PRO A 9 -7.75 12.37 -4.80
C PRO A 9 -7.91 13.59 -5.72
N GLN A 10 -7.38 13.49 -6.94
CA GLN A 10 -7.41 14.58 -7.93
C GLN A 10 -8.29 14.29 -9.15
N TYR A 11 -8.62 13.02 -9.39
CA TYR A 11 -9.28 12.54 -10.60
C TYR A 11 -10.49 11.64 -10.30
N SER A 12 -10.86 11.53 -9.03
CA SER A 12 -11.96 10.69 -8.55
C SER A 12 -12.49 11.24 -7.24
N GLU A 13 -13.65 10.74 -6.83
CA GLU A 13 -14.27 11.03 -5.53
C GLU A 13 -14.30 9.75 -4.70
N VAL A 14 -14.27 9.90 -3.37
CA VAL A 14 -14.45 8.76 -2.45
C VAL A 14 -15.93 8.40 -2.44
N SER A 15 -16.25 7.20 -2.94
CA SER A 15 -17.61 6.67 -2.93
C SER A 15 -18.01 6.12 -1.56
N GLU A 16 -19.31 5.97 -1.30
CA GLU A 16 -19.81 5.29 -0.08
C GLU A 16 -19.19 3.91 0.10
N PHE A 17 -19.05 3.14 -0.99
CA PHE A 17 -18.37 1.84 -0.95
C PHE A 17 -16.91 1.95 -0.48
N CYS A 18 -16.17 2.96 -0.94
CA CYS A 18 -14.79 3.18 -0.50
C CYS A 18 -14.75 3.55 0.99
N THR A 19 -15.67 4.39 1.44
CA THR A 19 -15.80 4.79 2.85
C THR A 19 -16.11 3.59 3.73
N GLU A 20 -17.10 2.76 3.36
CA GLU A 20 -17.44 1.54 4.10
C GLU A 20 -16.27 0.55 4.16
N LEU A 21 -15.52 0.44 3.07
CA LEU A 21 -14.41 -0.50 2.97
C LEU A 21 -13.20 -0.06 3.80
N THR A 22 -12.83 1.22 3.73
CA THR A 22 -11.56 1.74 4.27
C THR A 22 -11.70 2.54 5.57
N GLY A 23 -12.92 3.00 5.87
CA GLY A 23 -13.20 3.96 6.95
C GLY A 23 -12.92 5.42 6.58
N ILE A 24 -12.31 5.70 5.42
CA ILE A 24 -11.88 7.04 5.02
C ILE A 24 -13.05 7.82 4.43
N THR A 25 -13.32 9.01 4.96
CA THR A 25 -14.38 9.89 4.44
C THR A 25 -13.84 10.97 3.50
N PRO A 26 -14.67 11.52 2.58
CA PRO A 26 -14.27 12.66 1.75
C PRO A 26 -13.78 13.87 2.57
N GLU A 27 -14.40 14.13 3.72
CA GLU A 27 -14.08 15.24 4.62
C GLU A 27 -12.72 15.06 5.30
N GLU A 28 -12.33 13.82 5.63
CA GLU A 28 -11.00 13.53 6.18
C GLU A 28 -9.88 13.80 5.16
N LEU A 29 -10.18 13.61 3.87
CA LEU A 29 -9.24 13.92 2.79
C LEU A 29 -9.27 15.40 2.38
N GLU A 30 -10.19 16.18 2.93
CA GLU A 30 -10.27 17.61 2.68
C GLU A 30 -9.09 18.33 3.38
N GLY A 31 -8.25 18.99 2.58
CA GLY A 31 -7.04 19.64 3.07
C GLY A 31 -5.79 18.75 3.05
N GLU A 32 -5.94 17.44 2.80
CA GLU A 32 -4.81 16.55 2.63
C GLU A 32 -4.01 16.84 1.36
N LYS A 33 -2.74 16.41 1.40
CA LYS A 33 -1.82 16.58 0.29
C LYS A 33 -2.19 15.67 -0.86
N ASN A 34 -1.96 16.16 -2.08
CA ASN A 34 -2.14 15.33 -3.26
C ASN A 34 -0.96 14.37 -3.47
N PHE A 35 -1.12 13.43 -4.41
CA PHE A 35 -0.13 12.39 -4.69
C PHE A 35 1.29 12.94 -4.94
N SER A 36 1.39 14.03 -5.71
CA SER A 36 2.68 14.64 -6.05
C SER A 36 3.39 15.23 -4.81
N GLN A 37 2.63 15.92 -3.97
CA GLN A 37 3.12 16.53 -2.74
C GLN A 37 3.54 15.47 -1.71
N VAL A 38 2.77 14.41 -1.56
CA VAL A 38 3.13 13.28 -0.68
C VAL A 38 4.39 12.58 -1.20
N CYS A 39 4.52 12.39 -2.51
CA CYS A 39 5.75 11.86 -3.11
C CYS A 39 6.99 12.73 -2.82
N ASP A 40 6.86 14.07 -2.84
CA ASP A 40 7.98 14.97 -2.48
C ASP A 40 8.36 14.82 -1.01
N MET A 41 7.38 14.80 -0.12
CA MET A 41 7.62 14.59 1.32
C MET A 41 8.28 13.24 1.62
N ILE A 42 7.84 12.16 0.96
CA ILE A 42 8.44 10.83 1.16
C ILE A 42 9.88 10.81 0.65
N LYS A 43 10.17 11.45 -0.49
CA LYS A 43 11.54 11.56 -1.02
C LYS A 43 12.46 12.33 -0.08
N GLU A 44 11.98 13.41 0.50
CA GLU A 44 12.74 14.21 1.48
C GLU A 44 12.98 13.42 2.77
N ARG A 45 11.94 12.76 3.30
CA ARG A 45 12.02 11.97 4.53
C ARG A 45 12.86 10.70 4.37
N PHE A 46 12.84 10.07 3.20
CA PHE A 46 13.50 8.81 2.89
C PHE A 46 14.34 8.90 1.60
N PRO A 47 15.45 9.65 1.60
CA PRO A 47 16.21 9.96 0.38
C PRO A 47 16.84 8.72 -0.29
N HIS A 48 16.99 7.63 0.46
CA HIS A 48 17.56 6.37 -0.03
C HIS A 48 16.52 5.29 -0.36
N LEU A 49 15.22 5.64 -0.42
CA LEU A 49 14.13 4.68 -0.65
C LEU A 49 14.36 3.78 -1.88
N LYS A 50 14.96 4.33 -2.95
CA LYS A 50 15.29 3.60 -4.17
C LYS A 50 16.34 2.51 -4.02
N ASN A 51 17.13 2.56 -2.95
CA ASN A 51 18.19 1.58 -2.67
C ASN A 51 17.66 0.34 -1.95
N TYR A 52 16.41 0.37 -1.47
CA TYR A 52 15.82 -0.72 -0.73
C TYR A 52 14.91 -1.58 -1.61
N THR A 53 14.94 -2.88 -1.34
CA THR A 53 13.86 -3.77 -1.75
C THR A 53 12.63 -3.42 -0.95
N TRP A 54 11.50 -3.31 -1.63
CA TRP A 54 10.21 -3.07 -0.99
C TRP A 54 9.27 -4.25 -1.27
N ALA A 55 8.21 -4.36 -0.49
CA ALA A 55 7.30 -5.49 -0.56
C ALA A 55 5.86 -5.03 -0.37
N SER A 56 4.93 -5.78 -0.94
CA SER A 56 3.52 -5.63 -0.66
C SER A 56 2.78 -6.96 -0.79
N TYR A 57 1.55 -7.02 -0.30
CA TYR A 57 0.75 -8.24 -0.30
C TYR A 57 0.03 -8.46 -1.64
N GLY A 58 0.81 -8.50 -2.72
CA GLY A 58 0.33 -8.67 -4.08
C GLY A 58 1.05 -7.76 -5.06
N ASP A 59 0.60 -7.80 -6.31
CA ASP A 59 1.19 -6.98 -7.38
C ASP A 59 0.38 -5.69 -7.65
N TYR A 60 -0.74 -5.52 -6.94
CA TYR A 60 -1.64 -4.39 -7.12
C TYR A 60 -0.96 -3.07 -6.76
N ASP A 61 -0.33 -2.98 -5.58
CA ASP A 61 0.29 -1.74 -5.11
C ASP A 61 1.41 -1.27 -6.05
N ARG A 62 2.20 -2.20 -6.58
CA ARG A 62 3.26 -1.88 -7.56
C ARG A 62 2.67 -1.27 -8.82
N LYS A 63 1.67 -1.92 -9.39
CA LYS A 63 0.99 -1.45 -10.61
C LYS A 63 0.28 -0.12 -10.40
N HIS A 64 -0.46 0.00 -9.30
CA HIS A 64 -1.18 1.22 -8.98
C HIS A 64 -0.22 2.41 -8.78
N PHE A 65 0.91 2.19 -8.12
CA PHE A 65 1.91 3.25 -7.94
C PHE A 65 2.63 3.61 -9.26
N GLU A 66 2.85 2.63 -10.15
CA GLU A 66 3.35 2.87 -11.52
C GLU A 66 2.36 3.75 -12.30
N GLU A 67 1.09 3.38 -12.34
CA GLU A 67 0.01 4.13 -13.01
C GLU A 67 -0.13 5.55 -12.45
N MET A 68 -0.12 5.72 -11.12
CA MET A 68 -0.21 7.03 -10.48
C MET A 68 1.04 7.89 -10.75
N SER A 69 2.22 7.28 -10.81
CA SER A 69 3.47 7.97 -11.18
C SER A 69 3.40 8.49 -12.61
N ASP A 70 2.93 7.66 -13.55
CA ASP A 70 2.77 8.05 -14.95
C ASP A 70 1.71 9.14 -15.13
N LEU A 71 0.54 8.99 -14.50
CA LEU A 71 -0.56 9.95 -14.54
C LEU A 71 -0.12 11.35 -14.08
N HIS A 72 0.68 11.42 -13.00
CA HIS A 72 1.15 12.68 -12.43
C HIS A 72 2.52 13.12 -12.97
N LYS A 73 3.10 12.40 -13.94
CA LYS A 73 4.44 12.65 -14.51
C LYS A 73 5.53 12.74 -13.43
N ARG A 74 5.46 11.84 -12.44
CA ARG A 74 6.38 11.77 -11.31
C ARG A 74 7.34 10.59 -11.48
N PRO A 75 8.61 10.73 -11.09
CA PRO A 75 9.50 9.58 -11.03
C PRO A 75 8.98 8.57 -10.01
N TYR A 76 8.94 7.29 -10.40
CA TYR A 76 8.62 6.18 -9.52
C TYR A 76 9.42 6.24 -8.22
N LEU A 77 8.73 6.06 -7.09
CA LEU A 77 9.23 6.38 -5.76
C LEU A 77 10.11 5.27 -5.19
N PHE A 78 9.74 4.01 -5.42
CA PHE A 78 10.41 2.85 -4.84
C PHE A 78 11.58 2.34 -5.69
N GLY A 79 12.36 1.44 -5.10
CA GLY A 79 13.40 0.69 -5.80
C GLY A 79 12.84 -0.27 -6.85
N ARG A 80 13.72 -0.73 -7.74
CA ARG A 80 13.37 -1.66 -8.83
C ARG A 80 12.99 -3.06 -8.32
N THR A 81 13.44 -3.42 -7.13
CA THR A 81 13.22 -4.75 -6.55
C THR A 81 11.98 -4.72 -5.68
N HIS A 82 10.92 -5.40 -6.13
CA HIS A 82 9.68 -5.62 -5.38
C HIS A 82 9.54 -7.10 -5.02
N ILE A 83 9.09 -7.36 -3.80
CA ILE A 83 8.69 -8.70 -3.34
C ILE A 83 7.18 -8.74 -3.20
N ASN A 84 6.54 -9.58 -4.00
CA ASN A 84 5.16 -9.97 -3.78
C ASN A 84 5.09 -11.04 -2.67
N ILE A 85 4.58 -10.65 -1.50
CA ILE A 85 4.59 -11.47 -0.27
C ILE A 85 3.75 -12.75 -0.44
N LYS A 86 2.58 -12.69 -1.10
CA LYS A 86 1.73 -13.89 -1.27
C LYS A 86 2.40 -14.96 -2.14
N ASN A 87 3.25 -14.57 -3.09
CA ASN A 87 4.04 -15.51 -3.90
C ASN A 87 5.13 -16.16 -3.05
N LEU A 88 5.87 -15.34 -2.30
CA LEU A 88 6.93 -15.81 -1.40
C LEU A 88 6.36 -16.75 -0.32
N PHE A 89 5.18 -16.42 0.22
CA PHE A 89 4.49 -17.25 1.19
C PHE A 89 4.06 -18.58 0.59
N ALA A 90 3.44 -18.58 -0.60
CA ALA A 90 3.05 -19.81 -1.28
C ALA A 90 4.25 -20.73 -1.55
N LEU A 91 5.37 -20.16 -1.99
CA LEU A 91 6.62 -20.91 -2.21
C LEU A 91 7.14 -21.52 -0.90
N LYS A 92 7.23 -20.73 0.16
CA LYS A 92 7.78 -21.16 1.45
C LYS A 92 6.96 -22.27 2.12
N TRP A 93 5.64 -22.30 1.91
CA TRP A 93 4.74 -23.32 2.46
C TRP A 93 4.34 -24.42 1.45
N GLY A 94 4.93 -24.43 0.25
CA GLY A 94 4.61 -25.44 -0.77
C GLY A 94 3.15 -25.44 -1.23
N LEU A 95 2.52 -24.26 -1.24
CA LEU A 95 1.10 -24.11 -1.58
C LEU A 95 0.88 -24.13 -3.09
N LYS A 96 -0.19 -24.79 -3.54
CA LYS A 96 -0.58 -24.84 -4.97
C LYS A 96 -1.03 -23.49 -5.53
N LYS A 97 -1.39 -22.54 -4.66
CA LYS A 97 -1.85 -21.20 -5.04
C LYS A 97 -1.56 -20.19 -3.93
N GLU A 98 -1.49 -18.93 -4.33
CA GLU A 98 -1.39 -17.78 -3.42
C GLU A 98 -2.60 -17.72 -2.47
N LEU A 99 -2.37 -17.18 -1.28
CA LEU A 99 -3.39 -16.96 -0.26
C LEU A 99 -3.51 -15.46 0.04
N GLY A 100 -4.73 -15.01 0.36
CA GLY A 100 -4.94 -13.68 0.94
C GLY A 100 -4.33 -13.57 2.34
N MET A 101 -3.99 -12.35 2.76
CA MET A 101 -3.23 -12.05 3.99
C MET A 101 -3.84 -12.72 5.23
N ARG A 102 -5.15 -12.59 5.42
CA ARG A 102 -5.88 -13.22 6.54
C ARG A 102 -5.75 -14.75 6.60
N LYS A 103 -5.60 -15.43 5.45
CA LYS A 103 -5.36 -16.89 5.43
C LYS A 103 -3.90 -17.22 5.77
N ALA A 104 -2.95 -16.41 5.29
CA ALA A 104 -1.54 -16.57 5.64
C ALA A 104 -1.30 -16.36 7.15
N LEU A 105 -1.86 -15.30 7.75
CA LEU A 105 -1.76 -15.06 9.19
C LEU A 105 -2.29 -16.23 10.03
N ARG A 106 -3.43 -16.82 9.63
CA ARG A 106 -3.97 -18.02 10.30
C ARG A 106 -3.02 -19.21 10.25
N ILE A 107 -2.35 -19.44 9.12
CA ILE A 107 -1.33 -20.50 9.02
C ILE A 107 -0.13 -20.21 9.94
N LEU A 108 0.19 -18.93 10.14
CA LEU A 108 1.22 -18.48 11.07
C LEU A 108 0.76 -18.47 12.55
N ASN A 109 -0.47 -18.90 12.86
CA ASN A 109 -1.09 -18.76 14.17
C ASN A 109 -1.06 -17.30 14.69
N LYS A 110 -1.28 -16.35 13.79
CA LYS A 110 -1.40 -14.92 14.07
C LYS A 110 -2.82 -14.44 13.78
N GLU A 111 -3.27 -13.51 14.58
CA GLU A 111 -4.51 -12.78 14.32
C GLU A 111 -4.22 -11.53 13.50
N LEU A 112 -5.21 -11.10 12.71
CA LEU A 112 -5.14 -9.82 12.03
C LEU A 112 -5.43 -8.74 13.08
N VAL A 113 -4.48 -7.81 13.24
CA VAL A 113 -4.57 -6.70 14.20
C VAL A 113 -4.96 -5.42 13.46
N GLY A 114 -5.89 -4.65 14.03
CA GLY A 114 -6.36 -3.41 13.41
C GLY A 114 -7.52 -3.60 12.43
N GLN A 115 -7.79 -2.56 11.65
CA GLN A 115 -8.87 -2.53 10.66
C GLN A 115 -8.39 -3.13 9.34
N HIS A 116 -9.08 -4.16 8.87
CA HIS A 116 -8.82 -4.70 7.55
C HIS A 116 -9.15 -3.65 6.48
N HIS A 117 -8.26 -3.47 5.50
CA HIS A 117 -8.33 -2.42 4.47
C HIS A 117 -7.94 -1.01 4.93
N ASN A 118 -7.45 -0.86 6.16
CA ASN A 118 -6.62 0.29 6.52
C ASN A 118 -5.18 0.03 6.05
N ALA A 119 -4.61 0.96 5.30
CA ALA A 119 -3.31 0.76 4.66
C ALA A 119 -2.14 0.55 5.64
N LEU A 120 -2.15 1.22 6.80
CA LEU A 120 -1.10 1.06 7.80
C LEU A 120 -1.24 -0.27 8.53
N ASP A 121 -2.45 -0.60 8.98
CA ASP A 121 -2.72 -1.87 9.66
C ASP A 121 -2.37 -3.05 8.74
N ASP A 122 -2.80 -3.02 7.48
CA ASP A 122 -2.48 -4.07 6.50
C ASP A 122 -0.95 -4.18 6.25
N ALA A 123 -0.18 -3.09 6.38
CA ALA A 123 1.29 -3.12 6.23
C ALA A 123 2.03 -3.65 7.47
N LEU A 124 1.43 -3.54 8.66
CA LEU A 124 2.01 -4.02 9.92
C LEU A 124 1.77 -5.53 10.15
N ASN A 125 0.75 -6.10 9.51
CA ASN A 125 0.38 -7.51 9.62
C ASN A 125 1.22 -8.43 8.73
#